data_AF-A0A2L1KHY0-F1
#
_entry.id   AF-A0A2L1KHY0-F1
#
_cell.length_a   1.000
_cell.length_b   1.000
_cell.length_c   1.000
_cell.angle_alpha   90.00
_cell.angle_beta   90.00
_cell.angle_gamma   90.00
#
_symmetry.space_group_name_H-M   'P 1'
#
loop_
_entity.id
_entity.type
_entity.pdbx_description
1 polymer ?
#
loop_
_entity_poly.entity_id
_entity_poly.type
_entity_poly.pdbx_seq_one_letter_code
_entity_poly.pdbx_strand_id
1 'polypeptide(L)'
;MLKDPEFLAQEPDSPLYRAVIQATDPEVTAWAWAAGRFLEIPSEVIIQDDEYDGSGRNIRILLQANSYIGINGLSHGGFCVRRKTPYRALPQYPELAFWLQP
;
A
#
# COMPACT_ATOMS: atom_id res chain seq x y z
N MET A 1 -0.55 -19.88 11.26
CA MET A 1 -1.58 -18.92 10.82
C MET A 1 -1.97 -19.12 9.35
N LEU A 2 -1.04 -19.11 8.38
CA LEU A 2 -1.35 -19.26 6.93
C LEU A 2 -1.82 -20.66 6.44
N LYS A 3 -2.05 -21.63 7.31
CA LYS A 3 -2.52 -22.98 6.95
C LYS A 3 -3.88 -23.33 7.57
N ASP A 4 -4.55 -22.33 8.13
CA ASP A 4 -5.88 -22.50 8.69
C ASP A 4 -6.89 -22.72 7.56
N PRO A 5 -7.61 -23.86 7.53
CA PRO A 5 -8.64 -24.12 6.52
C PRO A 5 -9.72 -23.04 6.47
N GLU A 6 -10.04 -22.39 7.60
CA GLU A 6 -11.02 -21.31 7.63
C GLU A 6 -10.53 -20.04 6.93
N PHE A 7 -9.23 -19.74 7.04
CA PHE A 7 -8.62 -18.61 6.35
C PHE A 7 -8.59 -18.81 4.83
N LEU A 8 -8.31 -20.03 4.38
CA LEU A 8 -8.27 -20.38 2.95
C LEU A 8 -9.67 -20.47 2.32
N ALA A 9 -10.71 -20.61 3.13
CA ALA A 9 -12.12 -20.65 2.70
C ALA A 9 -12.78 -19.27 2.62
N GLN A 10 -12.11 -18.21 3.07
CA GLN A 10 -12.65 -16.85 3.01
C GLN A 10 -12.63 -16.32 1.58
N GLU A 11 -13.71 -15.63 1.19
CA GLU A 11 -13.77 -14.83 -0.04
C GLU A 11 -12.59 -13.82 -0.07
N PRO A 12 -11.98 -13.55 -1.24
CA PRO A 12 -10.87 -12.59 -1.37
C PRO A 12 -11.18 -11.19 -0.81
N ASP A 13 -12.45 -10.79 -0.82
CA ASP A 13 -12.94 -9.54 -0.24
C ASP A 13 -13.59 -9.74 1.14
N SER A 14 -13.30 -10.81 1.87
CA SER A 14 -13.80 -10.91 3.23
C SER A 14 -13.23 -9.80 4.14
N PRO A 15 -13.94 -9.36 5.18
CA PRO A 15 -13.42 -8.38 6.13
C PRO A 15 -12.08 -8.78 6.74
N LEU A 16 -11.86 -10.08 6.98
CA LEU A 16 -10.62 -10.62 7.51
C LEU A 16 -9.47 -10.54 6.49
N TYR A 17 -9.71 -10.95 5.24
CA TYR A 17 -8.67 -10.89 4.19
C TYR A 17 -8.30 -9.44 3.86
N ARG A 18 -9.28 -8.52 3.88
CA ARG A 18 -9.06 -7.07 3.76
C ARG A 18 -8.22 -6.53 4.93
N ALA A 19 -8.54 -6.91 6.16
CA ALA A 19 -7.77 -6.52 7.34
C ALA A 19 -6.33 -7.05 7.29
N VAL A 20 -6.12 -8.27 6.77
CA VAL A 20 -4.79 -8.89 6.62
C VAL A 20 -3.94 -8.16 5.57
N ILE A 21 -4.50 -7.78 4.42
CA ILE A 21 -3.80 -6.95 3.42
C ILE A 21 -3.42 -5.58 3.99
N GLN A 22 -4.24 -5.03 4.89
CA GLN A 22 -3.92 -3.76 5.57
C GLN A 22 -2.98 -3.92 6.76
N ALA A 23 -2.68 -5.14 7.19
CA ALA A 23 -1.81 -5.42 8.34
C ALA A 23 -0.39 -5.86 7.91
N THR A 24 -0.11 -5.98 6.61
CA THR A 24 1.22 -6.36 6.13
C THR A 24 2.12 -5.14 6.00
N ASP A 25 3.35 -5.26 6.54
CA ASP A 25 4.32 -4.16 6.60
C ASP A 25 4.53 -3.42 5.26
N PRO A 26 4.61 -4.08 4.08
CA PRO A 26 4.79 -3.38 2.82
C PRO A 26 3.57 -2.51 2.44
N GLU A 27 2.36 -3.03 2.58
CA GLU A 27 1.12 -2.30 2.28
C GLU A 27 0.96 -1.10 3.21
N VAL A 28 1.26 -1.28 4.51
CA VAL A 28 1.28 -0.19 5.50
C VAL A 28 2.33 0.86 5.13
N THR A 29 3.52 0.45 4.70
CA THR A 29 4.58 1.35 4.25
C THR A 29 4.13 2.17 3.03
N ALA A 30 3.51 1.54 2.04
CA ALA A 30 2.99 2.22 0.86
C ALA A 30 1.84 3.19 1.23
N TRP A 31 0.98 2.80 2.16
CA TRP A 31 -0.10 3.66 2.64
C TRP A 31 0.44 4.88 3.38
N ALA A 32 1.38 4.68 4.30
CA ALA A 32 2.02 5.77 5.06
C ALA A 32 2.74 6.75 4.13
N TRP A 33 3.39 6.23 3.08
CA TRP A 33 3.97 7.05 2.03
C TRP A 33 2.92 7.90 1.31
N ALA A 34 1.83 7.29 0.83
CA ALA A 34 0.74 8.00 0.18
C ALA A 34 0.16 9.11 1.09
N ALA A 35 -0.04 8.80 2.38
CA ALA A 35 -0.55 9.76 3.36
C ALA A 35 0.42 10.94 3.57
N GLY A 36 1.71 10.66 3.73
CA GLY A 36 2.74 11.69 3.86
C GLY A 36 2.82 12.58 2.62
N ARG A 37 2.70 12.01 1.41
CA ARG A 37 2.65 12.78 0.16
C ARG A 37 1.41 13.67 0.07
N PHE A 38 0.25 13.18 0.49
CA PHE A 38 -0.98 13.96 0.54
C PHE A 38 -0.90 15.13 1.54
N LEU A 39 -0.22 14.94 2.66
CA LEU A 39 0.05 15.96 3.67
C LEU A 39 1.25 16.87 3.33
N GLU A 40 1.81 16.75 2.13
CA GLU A 40 2.95 17.53 1.64
C GLU A 40 4.22 17.42 2.53
N ILE A 41 4.37 16.30 3.24
CA ILE A 41 5.55 16.04 4.06
C ILE A 41 6.76 15.76 3.14
N PRO A 42 7.96 16.31 3.44
CA PRO A 42 9.18 16.00 2.70
C PRO A 42 9.48 14.50 2.72
N SER A 43 9.90 13.95 1.58
CA SER A 43 10.04 12.49 1.39
C SER A 43 10.95 11.82 2.43
N GLU A 44 12.04 12.48 2.77
CA GLU A 44 13.07 12.11 3.74
C GLU A 44 12.59 12.16 5.19
N VAL A 45 11.47 12.84 5.45
CA VAL A 45 10.80 12.84 6.76
C VAL A 45 9.74 11.75 6.83
N ILE A 46 9.11 11.39 5.70
CA ILE A 46 8.14 10.28 5.63
C ILE A 46 8.84 8.94 5.92
N ILE A 47 10.02 8.74 5.34
CA ILE A 47 10.89 7.57 5.57
C ILE A 47 12.32 8.09 5.65
N GLN A 48 13.03 7.88 6.75
CA GLN A 48 14.42 8.33 6.91
C GLN A 48 15.42 7.38 6.23
N ASP A 49 16.68 7.80 6.09
CA ASP A 49 17.70 6.98 5.40
C ASP A 49 18.09 5.73 6.19
N ASP A 50 18.06 5.81 7.52
CA ASP A 50 18.47 4.76 8.47
C ASP A 50 17.33 3.80 8.87
N GLU A 51 16.08 4.12 8.53
CA GLU A 51 14.94 3.23 8.72
C GLU A 51 15.03 1.96 7.86
N TYR A 52 14.26 0.93 8.23
CA TYR A 52 14.23 -0.39 7.58
C TYR A 52 15.65 -0.97 7.42
N ASP A 53 16.39 -1.05 8.53
CA ASP A 53 17.78 -1.54 8.57
C ASP A 53 18.71 -0.79 7.60
N GLY A 54 18.57 0.54 7.50
CA GLY A 54 19.37 1.39 6.61
C GLY A 54 18.97 1.34 5.14
N SER A 55 17.81 0.76 4.81
CA SER A 55 17.32 0.67 3.43
C SER A 55 16.27 1.73 3.07
N GLY A 56 15.91 2.63 3.99
CA GLY A 56 14.85 3.62 3.81
C GLY A 56 15.00 4.47 2.55
N ARG A 57 16.22 4.91 2.21
CA ARG A 57 16.49 5.60 0.93
C ARG A 57 16.07 4.79 -0.30
N ASN A 58 16.38 3.49 -0.32
CA ASN A 58 16.02 2.61 -1.44
C ASN A 58 14.50 2.42 -1.51
N ILE A 59 13.84 2.27 -0.35
CA ILE A 59 12.39 2.16 -0.26
C ILE A 59 11.72 3.43 -0.81
N ARG A 60 12.20 4.63 -0.45
CA ARG A 60 11.70 5.89 -1.02
C ARG A 60 11.81 5.94 -2.54
N ILE A 61 12.95 5.53 -3.09
CA ILE A 61 13.15 5.48 -4.56
C ILE A 61 12.11 4.57 -5.21
N LEU A 62 11.87 3.38 -4.64
CA LEU A 62 10.86 2.45 -5.16
C LEU A 62 9.44 3.00 -5.06
N LEU A 63 9.11 3.70 -3.97
CA LEU A 63 7.81 4.34 -3.76
C LEU A 63 7.59 5.51 -4.73
N GLN A 64 8.59 6.36 -4.93
CA GLN A 64 8.57 7.46 -5.92
C GLN A 64 8.41 6.93 -7.35
N ALA A 65 9.01 5.77 -7.65
CA ALA A 65 8.91 5.10 -8.94
C ALA A 65 7.65 4.21 -9.10
N ASN A 66 6.69 4.27 -8.18
CA ASN A 66 5.47 3.43 -8.18
C ASN A 66 5.75 1.91 -8.34
N SER A 67 6.88 1.47 -7.80
CA SER A 67 7.45 0.13 -7.99
C SER A 67 7.64 -0.65 -6.69
N TYR A 68 7.39 -0.03 -5.54
CA TYR A 68 7.42 -0.72 -4.24
C TYR A 68 6.31 -1.77 -4.12
N ILE A 69 6.63 -2.91 -3.49
CA ILE A 69 5.79 -4.13 -3.55
C ILE A 69 4.43 -3.94 -2.88
N GLY A 70 4.34 -3.19 -1.78
CA GLY A 70 3.10 -2.96 -1.04
C GLY A 70 2.03 -2.18 -1.83
N ILE A 71 2.42 -1.49 -2.91
CA ILE A 71 1.46 -0.81 -3.81
C ILE A 71 0.55 -1.84 -4.49
N ASN A 72 1.02 -3.09 -4.70
CA ASN A 72 0.20 -4.13 -5.30
C ASN A 72 -0.97 -4.52 -4.37
N GLY A 73 -0.75 -4.63 -3.06
CA GLY A 73 -1.81 -4.91 -2.09
C GLY A 73 -2.84 -3.78 -2.03
N LEU A 74 -2.41 -2.52 -1.99
CA LEU A 74 -3.31 -1.36 -2.06
C LEU A 74 -4.13 -1.34 -3.36
N SER A 75 -3.51 -1.66 -4.49
CA SER A 75 -4.21 -1.72 -5.78
C SER A 75 -5.20 -2.89 -5.88
N HIS A 76 -4.85 -4.02 -5.27
CA HIS A 76 -5.75 -5.16 -5.16
C HIS A 76 -6.96 -4.82 -4.29
N GLY A 77 -6.75 -4.22 -3.11
CA GLY A 77 -7.80 -3.76 -2.19
C GLY A 77 -8.61 -2.55 -2.66
N GLY A 78 -8.43 -2.09 -3.90
CA GLY A 78 -9.28 -1.06 -4.51
C GLY A 78 -8.96 0.38 -4.13
N PHE A 79 -7.85 0.63 -3.43
CA PHE A 79 -7.45 1.99 -3.06
C PHE A 79 -6.99 2.81 -4.26
N CYS A 80 -6.30 2.18 -5.22
CA CYS A 80 -5.69 2.87 -6.36
C CYS A 80 -5.43 1.93 -7.54
N VAL A 81 -5.00 2.49 -8.67
CA VAL A 81 -4.34 1.76 -9.76
C VAL A 81 -2.86 2.11 -9.84
N ARG A 82 -2.03 1.14 -10.26
CA ARG A 82 -0.61 1.38 -10.53
C ARG A 82 -0.37 2.20 -11.81
N ARG A 83 -1.25 2.01 -12.79
CA ARG A 83 -1.23 2.68 -14.09
C ARG A 83 -2.67 3.04 -14.44
N LYS A 84 -2.90 4.23 -14.98
CA LYS A 84 -4.23 4.64 -15.46
C LYS A 84 -4.69 3.69 -16.56
N THR A 85 -5.94 3.22 -16.46
CA THR A 85 -6.60 2.42 -17.49
C THR A 85 -8.02 2.94 -17.71
N PRO A 86 -8.59 2.77 -18.92
CA PRO A 86 -9.95 3.24 -19.20
C PRO A 86 -11.04 2.42 -18.52
N TYR A 87 -10.72 1.23 -17.99
CA TYR A 87 -11.70 0.29 -17.44
C TYR A 87 -11.81 0.32 -15.90
N ARG A 88 -10.93 1.05 -15.21
CA ARG A 88 -10.91 1.14 -13.74
C ARG A 88 -10.81 2.59 -13.31
N ALA A 89 -11.93 3.16 -12.85
CA ALA A 89 -12.07 4.56 -12.43
C ALA A 89 -11.52 4.80 -11.01
N LEU A 90 -10.26 4.42 -10.77
CA LEU A 90 -9.54 4.67 -9.52
C LEU A 90 -8.37 5.64 -9.76
N PRO A 91 -7.96 6.41 -8.75
CA PRO A 91 -6.79 7.28 -8.86
C PRO A 91 -5.51 6.46 -9.04
N GLN A 92 -4.48 7.10 -9.60
CA GLN A 92 -3.18 6.47 -9.75
C GLN A 92 -2.34 6.71 -8.49
N TYR A 93 -1.74 5.65 -7.94
CA TYR A 93 -0.81 5.77 -6.81
C TYR A 93 0.26 6.86 -7.07
N PRO A 94 0.60 7.73 -6.10
CA PRO A 94 0.29 7.65 -4.66
C PRO A 94 -1.08 8.19 -4.23
N GLU A 95 -1.94 8.65 -5.15
CA GLU A 95 -3.30 9.05 -4.78
C GLU A 95 -4.16 7.82 -4.45
N LEU A 96 -4.91 7.88 -3.34
CA LEU A 96 -5.83 6.83 -2.89
C LEU A 96 -7.29 7.31 -2.98
N ALA A 97 -8.20 6.42 -3.36
CA ALA A 97 -9.64 6.70 -3.45
C ALA A 97 -10.28 6.91 -2.06
N PHE A 98 -9.71 6.28 -1.04
CA PHE A 98 -10.11 6.37 0.36
C PHE A 98 -8.90 6.08 1.25
N TRP A 99 -8.91 6.58 2.48
CA TRP A 99 -7.78 6.45 3.42
C TRP A 99 -7.96 5.32 4.43
N LEU A 100 -9.20 5.02 4.78
CA LEU A 100 -9.58 3.96 5.71
C LEU A 100 -10.38 2.90 4.97
N GLN A 101 -10.38 1.68 5.46
CA GLN A 101 -11.28 0.64 4.96
C GLN A 101 -12.73 1.16 5.02
N PRO A 102 -13.50 1.15 3.90
CA PRO A 102 -14.92 1.47 3.93
C PRO A 102 -15.74 0.39 4.64
#